data_AF-A0A523Z6M9-F1
#
_entry.id   AF-A0A523Z6M9-F1
#
_cell.length_a   1.000
_cell.length_b   1.000
_cell.length_c   1.000
_cell.angle_alpha   90.00
_cell.angle_beta   90.00
_cell.angle_gamma   90.00
#
_symmetry.space_group_name_H-M   'P 1'
#
loop_
_entity.id
_entity.type
_entity.pdbx_description
1 polymer ?
#
loop_
_entity_poly.entity_id
_entity_poly.type
_entity_poly.pdbx_seq_one_letter_code
_entity_poly.pdbx_strand_id
1 'polypeptide(L)'
;MTFFVSLISGIIIILGIIIGTQNGNTLVTFHLLKWKFEDISLTLLLIESLLFGIVIAVIVAGINQIKLRLQMRALKTKNRSLEKEIKAIKNMPFEEVEEEEEYVKEEKEEEYLQEKEEGEESE
;
A
#
# COMPACT_ATOMS: atom_id res chain seq x y z
N MET A 1 -9.55 -4.55 -15.82
CA MET A 1 -8.98 -5.91 -15.63
C MET A 1 -10.00 -6.91 -15.10
N THR A 2 -10.68 -6.63 -13.99
CA THR A 2 -11.65 -7.56 -13.38
C THR A 2 -12.73 -8.05 -14.35
N PHE A 3 -13.31 -7.16 -15.16
CA PHE A 3 -14.28 -7.53 -16.18
C PHE A 3 -13.75 -8.55 -17.21
N PHE A 4 -12.57 -8.30 -17.80
CA PHE A 4 -11.95 -9.22 -18.76
C PHE A 4 -11.59 -10.56 -18.13
N VAL A 5 -11.08 -10.55 -16.88
CA VAL A 5 -10.78 -11.79 -16.14
C VAL A 5 -12.05 -12.58 -15.86
N SER A 6 -13.13 -11.92 -15.43
CA SER A 6 -14.43 -12.58 -15.23
C SER A 6 -15.02 -13.13 -16.53
N LEU A 7 -14.88 -12.40 -17.63
CA LEU A 7 -15.33 -12.83 -18.96
C LEU A 7 -14.60 -14.10 -19.40
N ILE A 8 -13.26 -14.11 -19.34
CA ILE A 8 -12.43 -15.27 -19.70
C ILE A 8 -12.75 -16.46 -18.78
N SER A 9 -12.87 -16.23 -17.47
CA SER A 9 -13.25 -17.28 -16.51
C SER A 9 -14.62 -17.87 -16.84
N GLY A 10 -15.60 -17.05 -17.21
CA GLY A 10 -16.92 -17.51 -17.64
C GLY A 10 -16.87 -18.38 -18.88
N ILE A 11 -16.09 -17.98 -19.89
CA ILE A 11 -15.89 -18.76 -21.12
C ILE A 11 -15.27 -20.14 -20.80
N ILE A 12 -14.24 -20.19 -19.96
CA ILE A 12 -13.59 -21.43 -19.55
C ILE A 12 -14.58 -22.36 -18.83
N ILE A 13 -15.38 -21.84 -17.91
CA ILE A 13 -16.40 -22.62 -17.19
C ILE A 13 -17.43 -23.19 -18.16
N ILE A 14 -17.95 -22.37 -19.09
CA ILE A 14 -18.93 -22.81 -20.08
C ILE A 14 -18.34 -23.92 -20.96
N LEU A 15 -17.11 -23.76 -21.44
CA LEU A 15 -16.41 -24.80 -22.21
C LEU A 15 -16.25 -26.10 -21.41
N GLY A 16 -15.87 -26.00 -20.13
CA GLY A 16 -15.77 -27.15 -19.24
C GLY A 16 -17.10 -27.89 -19.08
N ILE A 17 -18.20 -27.17 -18.93
CA ILE A 17 -19.56 -27.74 -18.87
C ILE A 17 -19.93 -28.43 -20.18
N ILE A 18 -19.69 -27.78 -21.33
CA ILE A 18 -19.99 -28.35 -22.64
C ILE A 18 -19.23 -29.67 -22.84
N ILE A 19 -17.91 -29.67 -22.60
CA ILE A 19 -17.08 -30.87 -22.76
C ILE A 19 -17.52 -31.96 -21.78
N GLY A 20 -17.72 -31.62 -20.50
CA GLY A 20 -18.13 -32.56 -19.47
C GLY A 20 -19.51 -33.18 -19.71
N THR A 21 -20.44 -32.44 -20.32
CA THR A 21 -21.78 -32.94 -20.63
C THR A 21 -21.77 -33.83 -21.87
N GLN A 22 -21.05 -33.43 -22.92
CA GLN A 22 -20.93 -34.23 -24.15
C GLN A 22 -20.16 -35.54 -23.93
N ASN A 23 -19.27 -35.58 -22.94
CA ASN A 23 -18.39 -36.73 -22.64
C ASN A 23 -18.73 -37.39 -21.30
N GLY A 24 -19.98 -37.29 -20.83
CA GLY A 24 -20.38 -37.74 -19.49
C GLY A 24 -20.06 -39.20 -19.16
N ASN A 25 -20.05 -40.09 -20.16
CA ASN A 25 -19.74 -41.51 -20.01
C ASN A 25 -18.32 -41.89 -20.46
N THR A 26 -17.49 -40.90 -20.82
CA THR A 26 -16.13 -41.16 -21.30
C THR A 26 -15.22 -41.44 -20.12
N LEU A 27 -14.62 -42.63 -20.13
CA LEU A 27 -13.59 -43.04 -19.18
C LEU A 27 -12.21 -42.77 -19.79
N VAL A 28 -11.29 -42.26 -18.98
CA VAL A 28 -9.94 -41.92 -19.43
C VAL A 28 -8.89 -42.46 -18.46
N THR A 29 -7.72 -42.78 -19.00
CA THR A 29 -6.52 -43.03 -18.20
C THR A 29 -5.79 -41.72 -17.97
N PHE A 30 -5.69 -41.30 -16.72
CA PHE A 30 -5.02 -40.08 -16.31
C PHE A 30 -3.65 -40.39 -15.69
N HIS A 31 -2.63 -39.64 -16.09
CA HIS A 31 -1.28 -39.75 -15.54
C HIS A 31 -0.91 -38.45 -14.84
N LEU A 32 -0.64 -38.52 -13.54
CA LEU A 32 -0.18 -37.40 -12.74
C LEU A 32 1.20 -37.70 -12.16
N LEU A 33 2.23 -37.09 -12.76
CA LEU A 33 3.64 -37.37 -12.47
C LEU A 33 3.96 -38.87 -12.57
N LYS A 34 4.03 -39.56 -11.43
CA LYS A 34 4.31 -41.00 -11.34
C LYS A 34 3.07 -41.85 -11.07
N TRP A 35 1.93 -41.23 -10.85
CA TRP A 35 0.68 -41.92 -10.56
C TRP A 35 -0.13 -42.10 -11.83
N LYS A 36 -0.69 -43.30 -11.97
CA LYS A 36 -1.58 -43.67 -13.06
C LYS A 36 -2.94 -44.00 -12.46
N PHE A 37 -3.97 -43.40 -13.02
CA PHE A 37 -5.34 -43.65 -12.66
C PHE A 37 -6.08 -44.15 -13.90
N GLU A 38 -6.70 -45.31 -13.79
CA GLU A 38 -7.42 -45.96 -14.88
C GLU A 38 -8.93 -45.79 -14.68
N ASP A 39 -9.67 -45.80 -15.79
CA ASP A 39 -11.13 -45.77 -15.82
C ASP A 39 -11.78 -44.64 -15.00
N ILE A 40 -11.14 -43.46 -14.98
CA ILE A 40 -11.71 -42.27 -14.36
C ILE A 40 -12.68 -41.58 -15.33
N SER A 41 -13.85 -41.17 -14.83
CA SER A 41 -14.78 -40.31 -15.57
C SER A 41 -14.10 -38.99 -15.96
N LEU A 42 -14.08 -38.68 -17.25
CA LEU A 42 -13.53 -37.41 -17.76
C LEU A 42 -14.19 -36.20 -17.09
N THR A 43 -15.50 -36.27 -16.86
CA THR A 43 -16.27 -35.19 -16.22
C THR A 43 -15.81 -34.96 -14.79
N LEU A 44 -15.55 -36.02 -14.04
CA LEU A 44 -15.02 -35.91 -12.67
C LEU A 44 -13.61 -35.30 -12.67
N LEU A 45 -12.74 -35.75 -13.58
CA LEU A 45 -11.39 -35.21 -13.75
C LEU A 45 -11.41 -33.70 -14.11
N LEU A 46 -12.32 -33.28 -14.98
CA LEU A 46 -12.50 -31.87 -15.35
C LEU A 46 -12.95 -31.02 -14.15
N ILE A 47 -13.87 -31.52 -13.33
CA ILE A 47 -14.34 -30.82 -12.12
C ILE A 47 -13.20 -30.70 -11.11
N GLU A 48 -12.47 -31.78 -10.83
CA GLU A 48 -11.37 -31.78 -9.87
C GLU A 48 -10.22 -30.86 -10.33
N SER A 49 -9.86 -30.89 -11.61
CA SER A 49 -8.82 -30.00 -12.15
C SER A 49 -9.22 -28.52 -12.07
N LEU A 50 -10.48 -28.19 -12.34
CA LEU A 50 -11.00 -26.83 -12.17
C LEU A 50 -10.93 -26.40 -10.70
N LEU A 51 -11.38 -27.25 -9.78
CA LEU A 51 -11.35 -26.97 -8.35
C LEU A 51 -9.92 -26.78 -7.84
N PHE A 52 -8.99 -27.62 -8.29
CA PHE A 52 -7.57 -27.51 -7.99
C PHE A 52 -6.98 -26.18 -8.50
N GLY A 53 -7.32 -25.78 -9.72
CA GLY A 53 -6.94 -24.49 -10.28
C GLY A 53 -7.45 -23.31 -9.44
N ILE A 54 -8.70 -23.38 -8.97
CA ILE A 54 -9.29 -22.36 -8.09
C ILE A 54 -8.52 -22.28 -6.77
N VAL A 55 -8.21 -23.41 -6.14
CA VAL A 55 -7.44 -23.45 -4.88
C VAL A 55 -6.08 -22.78 -5.05
N ILE A 56 -5.34 -23.11 -6.12
CA ILE A 56 -4.06 -22.46 -6.42
C ILE A 56 -4.23 -20.96 -6.62
N ALA A 57 -5.23 -20.55 -7.40
CA ALA A 57 -5.50 -19.13 -7.67
C ALA A 57 -5.79 -18.35 -6.37
N VAL A 58 -6.57 -18.93 -5.46
CA VAL A 58 -6.88 -18.34 -4.14
C VAL A 58 -5.61 -18.19 -3.30
N ILE A 59 -4.74 -19.21 -3.27
CA ILE A 59 -3.47 -19.14 -2.53
C ILE A 59 -2.60 -17.99 -3.07
N VAL A 60 -2.42 -17.93 -4.40
CA VAL A 60 -1.61 -16.88 -5.04
C VAL A 60 -2.20 -15.49 -4.78
N ALA A 61 -3.52 -15.34 -4.91
CA ALA A 61 -4.22 -14.09 -4.63
C ALA A 61 -4.05 -13.68 -3.15
N GLY A 62 -4.14 -14.63 -2.22
CA GLY A 62 -3.93 -14.40 -0.80
C GLY A 62 -2.53 -13.87 -0.49
N ILE A 63 -1.49 -14.50 -1.05
CA ILE A 63 -0.09 -14.06 -0.90
C ILE A 63 0.10 -12.64 -1.44
N ASN A 64 -0.42 -12.36 -2.64
CA ASN A 64 -0.33 -11.03 -3.25
C ASN A 64 -1.05 -9.97 -2.40
N GLN A 65 -2.22 -10.29 -1.86
CA GLN A 65 -2.97 -9.39 -1.01
C GLN A 65 -2.23 -9.06 0.29
N ILE A 66 -1.55 -10.04 0.90
CA ILE A 66 -0.70 -9.82 2.07
C ILE A 66 0.45 -8.87 1.72
N LYS A 67 1.16 -9.14 0.62
CA LYS A 67 2.28 -8.31 0.16
C LYS A 67 1.85 -6.86 -0.08
N LEU A 68 0.72 -6.65 -0.74
CA LEU A 68 0.15 -5.32 -0.98
C LEU A 68 -0.18 -4.58 0.32
N ARG A 69 -0.75 -5.27 1.31
CA ARG A 69 -1.04 -4.68 2.63
C ARG A 69 0.23 -4.27 3.37
N LEU A 70 1.27 -5.08 3.32
CA LEU A 70 2.57 -4.76 3.93
C LEU A 70 3.21 -3.53 3.26
N GLN A 71 3.22 -3.49 1.92
CA GLN A 71 3.73 -2.35 1.16
C GLN A 71 2.96 -1.06 1.48
N MET A 72 1.63 -1.14 1.54
CA MET A 72 0.79 0.01 1.89
C MET A 72 1.07 0.52 3.31
N ARG A 73 1.29 -0.37 4.28
CA ARG A 73 1.69 0.03 5.64
C ARG A 73 3.06 0.71 5.64
N ALA A 74 4.04 0.15 4.95
CA ALA A 74 5.38 0.73 4.85
C ALA A 74 5.35 2.14 4.22
N LEU A 75 4.62 2.28 3.11
CA LEU A 75 4.42 3.57 2.43
C LEU A 75 3.73 4.60 3.34
N LYS A 76 2.70 4.19 4.09
CA LYS A 76 1.99 5.08 5.02
C LYS A 76 2.89 5.54 6.18
N THR A 77 3.71 4.65 6.73
CA THR A 77 4.68 5.02 7.78
C THR A 77 5.73 5.97 7.24
N LYS A 78 6.26 5.71 6.04
CA LYS A 78 7.24 6.61 5.40
C LYS A 78 6.65 7.99 5.14
N ASN A 79 5.42 8.06 4.64
CA ASN A 79 4.73 9.32 4.40
C ASN A 79 4.57 10.12 5.71
N ARG A 80 4.10 9.47 6.78
CA ARG A 80 4.01 10.12 8.11
C ARG A 80 5.35 10.59 8.67
N SER A 81 6.46 9.90 8.39
CA SER A 81 7.80 10.35 8.79
C SER A 81 8.19 11.63 8.06
N LEU A 82 8.03 11.63 6.74
CA LEU A 82 8.33 12.79 5.90
C LEU A 82 7.47 14.00 6.27
N GLU A 83 6.18 13.80 6.57
CA GLU A 83 5.31 14.86 7.07
C GLU A 83 5.80 15.44 8.41
N LYS A 84 6.29 14.58 9.32
CA LYS A 84 6.88 15.04 10.60
C LYS A 84 8.17 15.81 10.39
N GLU A 85 9.03 15.38 9.47
CA GLU A 85 10.28 16.06 9.13
C GLU A 85 10.00 17.46 8.56
N ILE A 86 9.05 17.57 7.63
CA ILE A 86 8.61 18.87 7.09
C ILE A 86 8.08 19.76 8.21
N LYS A 87 7.26 19.21 9.11
CA LYS A 87 6.71 19.98 10.24
C LYS A 87 7.81 20.41 11.22
N ALA A 88 8.81 19.58 11.47
CA ALA A 88 9.94 19.89 12.33
C ALA A 88 10.80 21.01 11.73
N ILE A 89 11.04 20.98 10.43
CA ILE A 89 11.74 22.07 9.71
C ILE A 89 10.91 23.37 9.79
N LYS A 90 9.59 23.29 9.58
CA LYS A 90 8.71 24.47 9.63
C LYS A 90 8.56 25.09 11.03
N ASN A 91 8.66 24.26 12.08
CA ASN A 91 8.55 24.68 13.47
C ASN A 91 9.92 24.80 14.14
N MET A 92 11.01 24.77 13.37
CA MET A 92 12.32 25.05 13.92
C MET A 92 12.28 26.52 14.38
N PRO A 93 12.53 26.81 15.67
CA PRO A 93 12.58 28.19 16.13
C PRO A 93 13.66 28.89 15.29
N PHE A 94 13.27 29.96 14.60
CA PHE A 94 14.25 30.88 14.04
C PHE A 94 14.85 31.59 15.25
N GLU A 95 15.92 31.01 15.80
CA GLU A 95 16.74 31.60 16.86
C GLU A 95 17.26 33.00 16.46
N GLU A 96 17.22 33.32 15.16
CA GLU A 96 17.56 34.63 14.60
C GLU A 96 16.55 35.76 14.92
N VAL A 97 15.28 35.47 15.25
CA VAL A 97 14.27 36.53 15.46
C VAL A 97 14.18 37.00 16.92
N GLU A 98 14.42 36.11 17.88
CA GLU A 98 14.40 36.49 19.31
C GLU A 98 15.61 37.33 19.70
N GLU A 99 16.78 37.04 19.12
CA GLU A 99 17.99 37.85 19.30
C GLU A 99 17.79 39.28 18.75
N GLU A 100 17.28 39.44 17.53
CA GLU A 100 17.02 40.77 16.94
C GLU A 100 16.01 41.61 17.77
N GLU A 101 14.98 40.98 18.36
CA GLU A 101 14.03 41.70 19.21
C GLU A 101 14.59 42.09 20.58
N GLU A 102 15.57 41.35 21.10
CA GLU A 102 16.25 41.64 22.35
C GLU A 102 17.27 42.78 22.17
N TYR A 103 18.08 42.74 21.10
CA TYR A 103 19.01 43.84 20.76
C TYR A 103 18.29 45.16 20.50
N VAL A 104 17.14 45.14 19.79
CA VAL A 104 16.35 46.36 19.51
C VAL A 104 15.69 46.93 20.77
N LYS A 105 15.43 46.11 21.79
CA LYS A 105 14.93 46.60 23.09
C LYS A 105 16.05 47.22 23.91
N GLU A 106 17.22 46.59 23.95
CA GLU A 106 18.39 47.11 24.66
C GLU A 106 18.84 48.47 24.07
N GLU A 107 18.94 48.60 22.74
CA GLU A 107 19.30 49.88 22.10
C GLU A 107 18.31 51.01 22.44
N LYS A 108 17.01 50.72 22.46
CA LYS A 108 15.99 51.73 22.79
C LYS A 108 15.99 52.12 24.26
N GLU A 109 16.34 51.20 25.16
CA GLU A 109 16.42 51.47 26.58
C GLU A 109 17.67 52.32 26.92
N GLU A 110 18.79 52.09 26.22
CA GLU A 110 19.99 52.93 26.32
C GLU A 110 19.77 54.34 25.77
N GLU A 111 19.08 54.48 24.62
CA GLU A 111 18.75 55.79 24.03
C GLU A 111 17.83 56.62 24.95
N TYR A 112 16.87 55.97 25.61
CA TYR A 112 15.96 56.62 26.57
C TYR A 112 16.67 57.11 27.85
N LEU A 113 17.71 56.39 28.28
CA LEU A 113 18.51 56.76 29.44
C LEU A 113 19.44 57.94 29.13
N GLN A 114 20.04 57.99 27.93
CA GLN A 114 20.84 59.13 27.49
C GLN A 114 20.02 60.42 27.33
N GLU A 115 18.83 60.35 26.74
CA GLU A 115 17.95 61.53 26.61
C GLU A 115 17.52 62.09 27.98
N LYS A 116 17.38 61.21 28.98
CA LYS A 116 17.02 61.60 30.34
C LYS A 116 18.18 62.24 31.10
N GLU A 117 19.40 61.74 30.92
CA GLU A 117 20.61 62.33 31.51
C GLU A 117 20.95 63.70 30.90
N GLU A 118 20.81 63.86 29.57
CA GLU A 118 21.00 65.16 28.91
C GLU A 118 19.89 66.17 29.25
N GLY A 119 18.67 65.70 29.54
CA GLY A 119 17.56 66.53 29.99
C GLY A 119 17.72 67.05 31.42
N GLU A 120 18.37 66.31 32.32
CA GLU A 120 18.60 66.71 33.72
C GLU A 120 19.80 67.66 33.89
N GLU A 121 20.75 67.72 32.95
CA GLU A 121 21.86 68.69 32.96
C GLU A 121 21.51 70.08 32.41
N SER A 122 20.28 70.29 31.91
CA SER A 122 19.84 71.55 31.29
C SER A 122 18.83 72.39 32.10
N GLU A 123 18.50 71.98 33.34
CA GLU A 123 17.77 72.79 34.34
C GLU A 123 18.69 73.35 35.43
#